data_AF-A0A7Y7NLN3-F1
#
_entry.id   AF-A0A7Y7NLN3-F1
#
_cell.length_a   1.000
_cell.length_b   1.000
_cell.length_c   1.000
_cell.angle_alpha   90.00
_cell.angle_beta   90.00
_cell.angle_gamma   90.00
#
_symmetry.space_group_name_H-M   'P 1'
#
loop_
_entity.id
_entity.type
_entity.pdbx_description
1 polymer ?
#
loop_
_entity_poly.entity_id
_entity_poly.type
_entity_poly.pdbx_seq_one_letter_code
_entity_poly.pdbx_strand_id
1 'polypeptide(L)'
;MGDSVPVLQGEKTNAAEGQIYLGTGRMSARPTTRPGTYLVRTIWKDAPLTKVRIEWRRHVEDVTPVLSGNTIGVGTANFRPEPGSYFLTADWRPDGDFNRPRRAGDRFAWFGGNPLLVSTETSEAITLILEEVPLPPSTASPKGTGIFGRVTHNGVPVANVGVYAYAKSGSGFKGDDFHSVVRTDINGEFVLNLSPDEYYLLARLRSDNSVDIGPLHKEDLLGFYPGNPVTVVKGSFVPSAIPLVRLKMVKSRAESSALLPGIIEGRIVDLDGHPVSGAYAALYDKTNMSGRSLFRSEPTGADGRFKFPVPIPGKYFLSARSGYGSPAEGGWFGAWDGSSDHSINIKSGESRSDVVIIVNRLSKKMGLSGNR
;
A
#
# COMPACT_ATOMS: atom_id res chain seq x y z
N MET A 1 -38.19 -68.67 47.86
CA MET A 1 -39.20 -67.69 48.30
C MET A 1 -38.99 -66.48 47.41
N GLY A 2 -39.61 -66.44 46.23
CA GLY A 2 -40.96 -65.89 45.99
C GLY A 2 -40.79 -64.37 45.82
N ASP A 3 -40.96 -63.73 44.68
CA ASP A 3 -42.10 -63.85 43.78
C ASP A 3 -41.79 -63.56 42.30
N SER A 4 -42.65 -64.16 41.47
CA SER A 4 -42.79 -64.09 40.01
C SER A 4 -43.69 -62.93 39.55
N VAL A 5 -43.78 -62.74 38.21
CA VAL A 5 -44.83 -62.08 37.36
C VAL A 5 -44.30 -60.86 36.56
N PRO A 6 -44.67 -60.62 35.26
CA PRO A 6 -44.30 -61.38 34.05
C PRO A 6 -43.87 -60.46 32.86
N VAL A 7 -43.76 -61.05 31.66
CA VAL A 7 -43.44 -60.46 30.35
C VAL A 7 -44.73 -60.01 29.62
N LEU A 8 -44.70 -58.95 28.78
CA LEU A 8 -45.06 -58.99 27.33
C LEU A 8 -45.19 -57.62 26.65
N GLN A 9 -44.82 -57.64 25.36
CA GLN A 9 -44.92 -56.61 24.34
C GLN A 9 -46.34 -56.35 23.86
N GLY A 10 -46.55 -55.12 23.36
CA GLY A 10 -47.40 -54.85 22.19
C GLY A 10 -48.36 -53.69 22.38
N GLU A 11 -48.21 -52.63 21.57
CA GLU A 11 -49.30 -52.17 20.69
C GLU A 11 -48.82 -51.13 19.67
N LYS A 12 -49.26 -51.34 18.43
CA LYS A 12 -49.24 -50.39 17.31
C LYS A 12 -50.40 -49.41 17.49
N THR A 13 -50.28 -48.18 16.99
CA THR A 13 -51.30 -47.58 16.10
C THR A 13 -50.78 -46.30 15.45
N ASN A 14 -51.22 -46.10 14.21
CA ASN A 14 -50.88 -45.02 13.29
C ASN A 14 -52.05 -44.04 13.18
N ALA A 15 -51.71 -42.80 12.78
CA ALA A 15 -52.52 -41.78 12.09
C ALA A 15 -53.52 -40.92 12.91
N ALA A 16 -53.22 -39.61 12.98
CA ALA A 16 -54.00 -38.56 12.29
C ALA A 16 -53.39 -37.15 12.53
N GLU A 17 -53.11 -36.47 11.42
CA GLU A 17 -53.26 -35.03 11.13
C GLU A 17 -53.09 -33.98 12.25
N GLY A 18 -52.07 -33.12 12.09
CA GLY A 18 -51.94 -31.86 12.82
C GLY A 18 -50.97 -30.91 12.13
N GLN A 19 -51.51 -29.90 11.47
CA GLN A 19 -50.85 -28.93 10.60
C GLN A 19 -49.59 -28.27 11.20
N ILE A 20 -48.55 -28.19 10.37
CA ILE A 20 -47.37 -27.34 10.61
C ILE A 20 -47.80 -25.90 10.29
N TYR A 21 -47.99 -25.08 11.32
CA TYR A 21 -48.16 -23.64 11.13
C TYR A 21 -46.85 -23.03 10.61
N LEU A 22 -46.83 -22.69 9.33
CA LEU A 22 -45.86 -21.78 8.73
C LEU A 22 -46.07 -20.38 9.31
N GLY A 23 -45.42 -20.13 10.45
CA GLY A 23 -45.27 -18.79 11.02
C GLY A 23 -44.30 -17.98 10.18
N THR A 24 -44.84 -17.12 9.32
CA THR A 24 -44.15 -16.07 8.59
C THR A 24 -43.40 -15.14 9.56
N GLY A 25 -42.07 -15.23 9.60
CA GLY A 25 -41.25 -14.46 10.53
C GLY A 25 -39.86 -14.15 9.98
N ARG A 26 -39.79 -13.09 9.17
CA ARG A 26 -38.61 -12.29 8.77
C ARG A 26 -37.34 -13.05 8.35
N MET A 27 -37.11 -13.04 7.03
CA MET A 27 -35.76 -13.01 6.46
C MET A 27 -34.86 -12.10 7.32
N SER A 28 -33.80 -12.66 7.91
CA SER A 28 -32.74 -11.85 8.49
C SER A 28 -32.18 -11.00 7.36
N ALA A 29 -32.49 -9.71 7.36
CA ALA A 29 -31.87 -8.77 6.44
C ALA A 29 -30.36 -8.90 6.63
N ARG A 30 -29.64 -9.36 5.59
CA ARG A 30 -28.21 -9.06 5.51
C ARG A 30 -28.12 -7.55 5.70
N PRO A 31 -27.32 -7.03 6.65
CA PRO A 31 -27.18 -5.60 6.80
C PRO A 31 -26.76 -5.08 5.43
N THR A 32 -27.63 -4.29 4.81
CA THR A 32 -27.36 -3.66 3.52
C THR A 32 -26.22 -2.70 3.79
N THR A 33 -24.99 -3.16 3.59
CA THR A 33 -23.81 -2.31 3.64
C THR A 33 -24.03 -1.25 2.59
N ARG A 34 -24.26 0.00 3.05
CA ARG A 34 -24.36 1.14 2.15
C ARG A 34 -23.18 1.09 1.16
N PRO A 35 -23.39 1.25 -0.15
CA PRO A 35 -22.29 1.32 -1.12
C PRO A 35 -21.19 2.28 -0.66
N GLY A 36 -19.92 1.97 -0.98
CA GLY A 36 -18.76 2.73 -0.51
C GLY A 36 -18.39 2.48 0.96
N THR A 37 -18.87 1.39 1.58
CA THR A 37 -18.49 1.02 2.96
C THR A 37 -17.40 -0.04 2.94
N TYR A 38 -16.26 0.27 3.56
CA TYR A 38 -15.12 -0.63 3.71
C TYR A 38 -15.05 -1.15 5.15
N LEU A 39 -15.25 -2.46 5.32
CA LEU A 39 -15.11 -3.13 6.61
C LEU A 39 -13.67 -3.59 6.78
N VAL A 40 -12.93 -3.01 7.72
CA VAL A 40 -11.58 -3.46 8.07
C VAL A 40 -11.65 -4.38 9.27
N ARG A 41 -11.07 -5.57 9.13
CA ARG A 41 -10.88 -6.58 10.17
C ARG A 41 -9.41 -6.66 10.55
N THR A 42 -9.11 -6.74 11.84
CA THR A 42 -7.73 -6.90 12.33
C THR A 42 -7.57 -8.21 13.08
N ILE A 43 -6.52 -8.94 12.73
CA ILE A 43 -6.21 -10.27 13.28
C ILE A 43 -4.77 -10.29 13.78
N TRP A 44 -4.54 -10.94 14.91
CA TRP A 44 -3.20 -11.31 15.40
C TRP A 44 -3.24 -12.74 15.91
N LYS A 45 -2.31 -13.59 15.46
CA LYS A 45 -2.27 -15.03 15.79
C LYS A 45 -3.64 -15.71 15.62
N ASP A 46 -4.27 -15.46 14.47
CA ASP A 46 -5.59 -15.97 14.07
C ASP A 46 -6.78 -15.56 14.97
N ALA A 47 -6.60 -14.65 15.92
CA ALA A 47 -7.65 -14.09 16.75
C ALA A 47 -7.97 -12.63 16.38
N PRO A 48 -9.24 -12.18 16.49
CA PRO A 48 -9.57 -10.77 16.31
C PRO A 48 -8.85 -9.88 17.33
N LEU A 49 -8.30 -8.76 16.86
CA LEU A 49 -7.61 -7.79 17.71
C LEU A 49 -8.39 -6.46 17.74
N THR A 50 -8.67 -5.93 18.93
CA THR A 50 -9.37 -4.65 19.12
C THR A 50 -8.41 -3.52 19.50
N LYS A 51 -8.92 -2.28 19.51
CA LYS A 51 -8.15 -1.04 19.77
C LYS A 51 -7.02 -0.81 18.77
N VAL A 52 -7.04 -1.51 17.64
CA VAL A 52 -6.07 -1.32 16.56
C VAL A 52 -6.44 -0.04 15.82
N ARG A 53 -5.52 0.92 15.76
CA ARG A 53 -5.69 2.14 14.97
C ARG A 53 -5.42 1.82 13.51
N ILE A 54 -6.42 2.06 12.67
CA ILE A 54 -6.35 1.95 11.22
C ILE A 54 -6.17 3.34 10.64
N GLU A 55 -5.27 3.47 9.68
CA GLU A 55 -4.97 4.74 9.03
C GLU A 55 -4.97 4.60 7.52
N TRP A 56 -5.71 5.50 6.87
CA TRP A 56 -5.81 5.61 5.42
C TRP A 56 -5.05 6.86 4.98
N ARG A 57 -3.98 6.68 4.21
CA ARG A 57 -3.14 7.79 3.71
C ARG A 57 -3.20 7.89 2.19
N ARG A 58 -3.01 9.07 1.62
CA ARG A 58 -2.82 9.20 0.16
C ARG A 58 -1.43 8.72 -0.23
N HIS A 59 -0.45 8.98 0.63
CA HIS A 59 0.95 8.59 0.49
C HIS A 59 1.48 7.98 1.78
N VAL A 60 2.46 7.10 1.66
CA VAL A 60 3.12 6.46 2.82
C VAL A 60 3.79 7.47 3.74
N GLU A 61 4.22 8.59 3.16
CA GLU A 61 4.92 9.71 3.81
C GLU A 61 3.97 10.67 4.54
N ASP A 62 2.65 10.57 4.35
CA ASP A 62 1.71 11.49 4.97
C ASP A 62 1.73 11.36 6.50
N VAL A 63 2.13 12.43 7.18
CA VAL A 63 2.13 12.51 8.64
C VAL A 63 0.71 12.34 9.18
N THR A 64 -0.25 13.04 8.57
CA THR A 64 -1.66 12.98 8.95
C THR A 64 -2.43 12.09 7.99
N PRO A 65 -3.11 11.03 8.47
CA PRO A 65 -3.97 10.23 7.62
C PRO A 65 -5.20 11.02 7.17
N VAL A 66 -5.71 10.72 5.98
CA VAL A 66 -6.99 11.26 5.48
C VAL A 66 -8.14 10.79 6.35
N LEU A 67 -8.07 9.55 6.80
CA LEU A 67 -9.09 8.92 7.64
C LEU A 67 -8.40 7.97 8.62
N SER A 68 -8.87 7.96 9.87
CA SER A 68 -8.42 7.01 10.87
C SER A 68 -9.57 6.56 11.76
N GLY A 69 -9.39 5.41 12.40
CA GLY A 69 -10.36 4.86 13.34
C GLY A 69 -9.85 3.60 14.01
N ASN A 70 -10.45 3.23 15.14
CA ASN A 70 -10.00 2.08 15.91
C ASN A 70 -10.96 0.90 15.76
N THR A 71 -10.42 -0.31 15.72
CA THR A 71 -11.23 -1.52 15.73
C THR A 71 -11.88 -1.75 17.10
N ILE A 72 -13.13 -2.21 17.08
CA ILE A 72 -13.96 -2.48 18.25
C ILE A 72 -14.56 -3.89 18.17
N GLY A 73 -15.14 -4.37 19.28
CA GLY A 73 -15.90 -5.63 19.33
C GLY A 73 -15.07 -6.82 18.86
N VAL A 74 -15.43 -7.40 17.72
CA VAL A 74 -14.74 -8.54 17.09
C VAL A 74 -13.59 -8.10 16.17
N GLY A 75 -12.84 -7.07 16.58
CA GLY A 75 -11.70 -6.55 15.83
C GLY A 75 -12.07 -5.91 14.49
N THR A 76 -13.17 -5.16 14.44
CA THR A 76 -13.68 -4.54 13.21
C THR A 76 -13.82 -3.02 13.31
N ALA A 77 -13.63 -2.32 12.18
CA ALA A 77 -13.99 -0.92 12.00
C ALA A 77 -14.56 -0.69 10.58
N ASN A 78 -15.55 0.20 10.45
CA ASN A 78 -16.13 0.57 9.16
C ASN A 78 -15.61 1.95 8.72
N PHE A 79 -15.26 2.06 7.45
CA PHE A 79 -14.78 3.29 6.83
C PHE A 79 -15.60 3.62 5.58
N ARG A 80 -15.68 4.91 5.25
CA ARG A 80 -16.23 5.43 3.99
C ARG A 80 -15.27 6.45 3.41
N PRO A 81 -14.11 6.01 2.88
CA PRO A 81 -13.19 6.93 2.24
C PRO A 81 -13.81 7.47 0.95
N GLU A 82 -13.49 8.71 0.60
CA GLU A 82 -13.73 9.23 -0.75
C GLU A 82 -13.04 8.35 -1.80
N PRO A 83 -13.49 8.35 -3.06
CA PRO A 83 -12.80 7.62 -4.13
C PRO A 83 -11.30 7.97 -4.24
N GLY A 84 -10.52 6.97 -4.62
CA GLY A 84 -9.11 7.15 -5.00
C GLY A 84 -8.16 6.12 -4.36
N SER A 85 -6.87 6.48 -4.37
CA SER A 85 -5.78 5.65 -3.85
C SER A 85 -5.62 5.82 -2.35
N TYR A 86 -5.40 4.71 -1.63
CA TYR A 86 -5.00 4.76 -0.24
C TYR A 86 -3.94 3.72 0.11
N PHE A 87 -3.03 4.13 0.98
CA PHE A 87 -2.16 3.24 1.74
C PHE A 87 -2.80 2.98 3.10
N LEU A 88 -3.09 1.71 3.35
CA LEU A 88 -3.70 1.26 4.59
C LEU A 88 -2.66 0.64 5.51
N THR A 89 -2.58 1.16 6.73
CA THR A 89 -1.76 0.60 7.82
C THR A 89 -2.60 0.36 9.06
N ALA A 90 -2.14 -0.55 9.91
CA ALA A 90 -2.71 -0.79 11.22
C ALA A 90 -1.63 -0.79 12.30
N ASP A 91 -1.94 -0.13 13.41
CA ASP A 91 -1.06 -0.02 14.55
C ASP A 91 -1.80 -0.42 15.82
N TRP A 92 -1.14 -1.24 16.62
CA TRP A 92 -1.60 -1.55 17.97
C TRP A 92 -0.46 -1.29 18.95
N ARG A 93 -0.82 -0.70 20.08
CA ARG A 93 0.09 -0.32 21.16
C ARG A 93 -0.51 -0.77 22.48
N PRO A 94 0.26 -1.45 23.35
CA PRO A 94 -0.25 -1.89 24.65
C PRO A 94 -0.59 -0.70 25.57
N ASP A 95 0.18 0.39 25.46
CA ASP A 95 0.01 1.65 26.18
C ASP A 95 -0.98 2.62 25.49
N GLY A 96 -1.41 2.31 24.27
CA GLY A 96 -2.29 3.19 23.49
C GLY A 96 -1.64 4.49 23.01
N ASP A 97 -0.35 4.69 23.28
CA ASP A 97 0.39 5.87 22.83
C ASP A 97 0.96 5.64 21.44
N PHE A 98 0.36 6.34 20.48
CA PHE A 98 0.76 6.29 19.09
C PHE A 98 1.62 7.48 18.64
N ASN A 99 1.96 8.39 19.55
CA ASN A 99 2.84 9.52 19.24
C ASN A 99 4.32 9.13 19.37
N ARG A 100 4.61 8.00 20.02
CA ARG A 100 5.94 7.42 20.09
C ARG A 100 6.23 6.48 18.89
N PRO A 101 7.52 6.30 18.54
CA PRO A 101 7.93 5.27 17.60
C PRO A 101 7.48 3.86 18.01
N ARG A 102 7.38 2.97 17.01
CA ARG A 102 7.19 1.54 17.22
C ARG A 102 8.37 0.95 17.99
N ARG A 103 8.09 0.05 18.93
CA ARG A 103 9.09 -0.73 19.69
C ARG A 103 8.65 -2.18 19.81
N ALA A 104 9.56 -3.03 20.29
CA ALA A 104 9.25 -4.43 20.55
C ALA A 104 8.02 -4.58 21.47
N GLY A 105 7.15 -5.53 21.14
CA GLY A 105 5.86 -5.76 21.81
C GLY A 105 4.69 -4.94 21.24
N ASP A 106 4.95 -3.92 20.42
CA ASP A 106 3.92 -3.32 19.59
C ASP A 106 3.50 -4.27 18.46
N ARG A 107 2.39 -3.95 17.78
CA ARG A 107 1.99 -4.68 16.57
C ARG A 107 1.73 -3.72 15.42
N PHE A 108 2.05 -4.18 14.23
CA PHE A 108 1.94 -3.41 13.01
C PHE A 108 1.49 -4.28 11.84
N ALA A 109 0.67 -3.73 10.96
CA ALA A 109 0.42 -4.29 9.65
C ALA A 109 0.54 -3.23 8.56
N TRP A 110 1.15 -3.65 7.46
CA TRP A 110 1.03 -3.03 6.16
C TRP A 110 0.07 -3.87 5.31
N PHE A 111 -0.94 -3.24 4.71
CA PHE A 111 -1.85 -3.99 3.85
C PHE A 111 -1.13 -4.46 2.58
N GLY A 112 -1.07 -5.77 2.36
CA GLY A 112 -0.39 -6.33 1.18
C GLY A 112 -1.04 -5.94 -0.16
N GLY A 113 -2.31 -5.55 -0.15
CA GLY A 113 -2.99 -5.00 -1.32
C GLY A 113 -2.71 -3.52 -1.58
N ASN A 114 -1.83 -2.86 -0.81
CA ASN A 114 -1.51 -1.46 -1.02
C ASN A 114 -0.86 -1.19 -2.40
N PRO A 115 -1.12 -0.04 -3.02
CA PRO A 115 -2.21 0.88 -2.69
C PRO A 115 -3.58 0.24 -2.98
N LEU A 116 -4.52 0.48 -2.07
CA LEU A 116 -5.92 0.08 -2.18
C LEU A 116 -6.70 1.11 -2.99
N LEU A 117 -7.46 0.64 -3.97
CA LEU A 117 -8.35 1.47 -4.77
C LEU A 117 -9.74 1.53 -4.15
N VAL A 118 -10.20 2.74 -3.86
CA VAL A 118 -11.49 3.01 -3.24
C VAL A 118 -12.48 3.54 -4.28
N SER A 119 -13.69 2.97 -4.31
CA SER A 119 -14.82 3.42 -5.11
C SER A 119 -16.08 3.50 -4.24
N THR A 120 -16.98 4.43 -4.59
CA THR A 120 -18.31 4.57 -3.96
C THR A 120 -19.32 3.51 -4.45
N GLU A 121 -19.03 2.84 -5.56
CA GLU A 121 -19.89 1.81 -6.15
C GLU A 121 -19.72 0.44 -5.48
N THR A 122 -18.60 0.23 -4.79
CA THR A 122 -18.22 -1.06 -4.21
C THR A 122 -18.07 -0.96 -2.70
N SER A 123 -18.37 -2.06 -2.02
CA SER A 123 -18.07 -2.25 -0.60
C SER A 123 -17.20 -3.50 -0.47
N GLU A 124 -16.14 -3.42 0.33
CA GLU A 124 -15.17 -4.51 0.48
C GLU A 124 -14.87 -4.78 1.97
N ALA A 125 -14.61 -6.05 2.28
CA ALA A 125 -14.07 -6.44 3.57
C ALA A 125 -12.56 -6.68 3.44
N ILE A 126 -11.77 -5.91 4.16
CA ILE A 126 -10.31 -5.98 4.17
C ILE A 126 -9.88 -6.64 5.47
N THR A 127 -8.92 -7.56 5.38
CA THR A 127 -8.31 -8.17 6.57
C THR A 127 -6.86 -7.73 6.67
N LEU A 128 -6.50 -7.12 7.80
CA LEU A 128 -5.15 -6.78 8.18
C LEU A 128 -4.67 -7.79 9.23
N ILE A 129 -3.63 -8.51 8.89
CA ILE A 129 -2.97 -9.44 9.80
C ILE A 129 -1.77 -8.69 10.38
N LEU A 130 -1.81 -8.44 11.68
CA LEU A 130 -0.75 -7.73 12.38
C LEU A 130 0.33 -8.71 12.81
N GLU A 131 1.57 -8.25 12.70
CA GLU A 131 2.73 -8.93 13.27
C GLU A 131 3.25 -8.14 14.48
N GLU A 132 3.88 -8.87 15.40
CA GLU A 132 4.58 -8.25 16.51
C GLU A 132 5.87 -7.61 16.00
N VAL A 133 6.13 -6.36 16.42
CA VAL A 133 7.38 -5.67 16.11
C VAL A 133 8.52 -6.42 16.81
N PRO A 134 9.48 -7.02 16.08
CA PRO A 134 10.56 -7.78 16.70
C PRO A 134 11.67 -6.86 17.20
N LEU A 135 12.50 -7.39 18.11
CA LEU A 135 13.80 -6.80 18.38
C LEU A 135 14.73 -7.03 17.17
N PRO A 136 15.57 -6.05 16.81
CA PRO A 136 16.64 -6.28 15.84
C PRO A 136 17.65 -7.30 16.37
N PRO A 137 18.41 -7.95 15.47
CA PRO A 137 19.45 -8.89 15.89
C PRO A 137 20.47 -8.20 16.79
N SER A 138 20.93 -8.91 17.83
CA SER A 138 21.96 -8.45 18.76
C SER A 138 23.40 -8.66 18.25
N THR A 139 23.54 -9.10 17.00
CA THR A 139 24.84 -9.34 16.35
C THR A 139 25.63 -8.03 16.25
N ALA A 140 26.96 -8.14 16.30
CA ALA A 140 27.82 -6.98 16.15
C ALA A 140 27.54 -6.28 14.81
N SER A 141 27.37 -4.96 14.86
CA SER A 141 27.13 -4.15 13.66
C SER A 141 28.30 -4.31 12.67
N PRO A 142 28.02 -4.50 11.37
CA PRO A 142 29.06 -4.50 10.35
C PRO A 142 29.83 -3.18 10.31
N LYS A 143 31.06 -3.22 9.77
CA LYS A 143 31.80 -2.00 9.44
C LYS A 143 31.24 -1.39 8.15
N GLY A 144 31.06 -0.07 8.10
CA GLY A 144 30.65 0.64 6.88
C GLY A 144 29.40 1.50 7.08
N THR A 145 28.58 1.61 6.03
CA THR A 145 27.34 2.39 6.03
C THR A 145 26.21 1.56 5.44
N GLY A 146 25.07 1.51 6.12
CA GLY A 146 23.90 0.83 5.58
C GLY A 146 22.91 0.35 6.62
N ILE A 147 22.28 -0.78 6.32
CA ILE A 147 21.25 -1.41 7.15
C ILE A 147 21.61 -2.88 7.30
N PHE A 148 21.50 -3.40 8.50
CA PHE A 148 21.62 -4.84 8.75
C PHE A 148 20.44 -5.29 9.59
N GLY A 149 20.09 -6.57 9.48
CA GLY A 149 18.91 -7.01 10.18
C GLY A 149 18.60 -8.47 10.02
N ARG A 150 17.43 -8.82 10.54
CA ARG A 150 16.86 -10.16 10.44
C ARG A 150 15.41 -10.10 9.97
N VAL A 151 15.04 -11.05 9.14
CA VAL A 151 13.66 -11.28 8.70
C VAL A 151 13.11 -12.53 9.38
N THR A 152 11.89 -12.43 9.90
CA THR A 152 11.21 -13.53 10.59
C THR A 152 9.78 -13.72 10.09
N HIS A 153 9.22 -14.92 10.25
CA HIS A 153 7.80 -15.19 10.07
C HIS A 153 7.33 -15.97 11.30
N ASN A 154 6.33 -15.45 12.03
CA ASN A 154 5.92 -15.99 13.34
C ASN A 154 7.10 -16.14 14.33
N GLY A 155 8.05 -15.21 14.29
CA GLY A 155 9.25 -15.23 15.13
C GLY A 155 10.37 -16.17 14.67
N VAL A 156 10.14 -17.01 13.66
CA VAL A 156 11.15 -17.92 13.11
C VAL A 156 11.94 -17.23 11.99
N PRO A 157 13.28 -17.28 11.97
CA PRO A 157 14.06 -16.70 10.87
C PRO A 157 13.75 -17.34 9.52
N VAL A 158 13.77 -16.53 8.45
CA VAL A 158 13.41 -16.99 7.10
C VAL A 158 14.54 -16.70 6.13
N ALA A 159 15.06 -17.75 5.50
CA ALA A 159 16.10 -17.67 4.48
C ALA A 159 15.58 -17.29 3.10
N ASN A 160 16.47 -16.82 2.24
CA ASN A 160 16.20 -16.51 0.83
C ASN A 160 15.11 -15.43 0.60
N VAL A 161 14.81 -14.61 1.61
CA VAL A 161 13.85 -13.51 1.48
C VAL A 161 14.54 -12.34 0.78
N GLY A 162 13.94 -11.82 -0.29
CA GLY A 162 14.39 -10.58 -0.91
C GLY A 162 14.09 -9.38 -0.01
N VAL A 163 15.11 -8.66 0.41
CA VAL A 163 15.00 -7.42 1.20
C VAL A 163 15.36 -6.25 0.30
N TYR A 164 14.38 -5.39 0.05
CA TYR A 164 14.41 -4.28 -0.88
C TYR A 164 14.54 -2.96 -0.13
N ALA A 165 15.48 -2.12 -0.58
CA ALA A 165 15.55 -0.73 -0.18
C ALA A 165 15.02 0.14 -1.33
N TYR A 166 13.97 0.91 -1.06
CA TYR A 166 13.41 1.89 -1.98
C TYR A 166 13.79 3.29 -1.50
N ALA A 167 14.42 4.09 -2.36
CA ALA A 167 14.58 5.52 -2.12
C ALA A 167 13.26 6.30 -2.30
N LYS A 168 12.20 5.62 -2.74
CA LYS A 168 10.99 6.22 -3.30
C LYS A 168 9.74 5.38 -2.98
N SER A 169 8.68 6.03 -2.49
CA SER A 169 7.39 5.42 -2.16
C SER A 169 6.30 5.50 -3.25
N GLY A 170 6.52 6.30 -4.31
CA GLY A 170 5.45 6.75 -5.23
C GLY A 170 4.71 5.64 -6.00
N SER A 171 5.33 4.50 -6.26
CA SER A 171 4.70 3.33 -6.90
C SER A 171 3.93 2.43 -5.91
N GLY A 172 3.93 2.77 -4.62
CA GLY A 172 3.55 1.87 -3.54
C GLY A 172 4.54 0.72 -3.35
N PHE A 173 5.81 0.97 -3.67
CA PHE A 173 6.91 0.01 -3.64
C PHE A 173 6.64 -1.15 -4.60
N LYS A 174 6.26 -0.88 -5.86
CA LYS A 174 5.95 -1.91 -6.86
C LYS A 174 6.88 -1.80 -8.06
N GLY A 175 7.17 -2.94 -8.67
CA GLY A 175 8.06 -3.03 -9.82
C GLY A 175 9.54 -3.07 -9.43
N ASP A 176 10.37 -2.60 -10.34
CA ASP A 176 11.83 -2.59 -10.36
C ASP A 176 12.43 -1.24 -9.94
N ASP A 177 11.65 -0.39 -9.27
CA ASP A 177 12.05 0.95 -8.81
C ASP A 177 12.81 0.97 -7.47
N PHE A 178 13.26 -0.20 -7.00
CA PHE A 178 14.10 -0.33 -5.80
C PHE A 178 15.53 0.17 -6.08
N HIS A 179 16.17 0.73 -5.07
CA HIS A 179 17.57 1.16 -5.14
C HIS A 179 18.53 -0.02 -4.99
N SER A 180 18.22 -0.96 -4.09
CA SER A 180 19.04 -2.13 -3.82
C SER A 180 18.19 -3.28 -3.31
N VAL A 181 18.66 -4.51 -3.54
CA VAL A 181 18.06 -5.74 -3.02
C VAL A 181 19.16 -6.71 -2.59
N VAL A 182 18.93 -7.40 -1.47
CA VAL A 182 19.75 -8.53 -1.01
C VAL A 182 18.84 -9.69 -0.62
N ARG A 183 19.41 -10.89 -0.45
CA ARG A 183 18.67 -12.03 0.10
C ARG A 183 19.15 -12.38 1.49
N THR A 184 18.23 -12.83 2.34
CA THR A 184 18.57 -13.32 3.67
C THR A 184 19.30 -14.66 3.61
N ASP A 185 20.22 -14.86 4.56
CA ASP A 185 20.92 -16.13 4.75
C ASP A 185 20.05 -17.16 5.51
N ILE A 186 20.64 -18.32 5.85
CA ILE A 186 19.94 -19.39 6.60
C ILE A 186 19.44 -18.95 7.99
N ASN A 187 20.05 -17.93 8.58
CA ASN A 187 19.66 -17.35 9.86
C ASN A 187 18.65 -16.20 9.69
N GLY A 188 18.14 -15.99 8.47
CA GLY A 188 17.27 -14.89 8.12
C GLY A 188 17.95 -13.53 8.15
N GLU A 189 19.27 -13.47 8.20
CA GLU A 189 20.04 -12.24 8.35
C GLU A 189 20.37 -11.61 6.99
N PHE A 190 20.45 -10.28 6.96
CA PHE A 190 20.81 -9.53 5.77
C PHE A 190 21.68 -8.31 6.09
N VAL A 191 22.46 -7.89 5.11
CA VAL A 191 23.24 -6.65 5.15
C VAL A 191 23.06 -5.91 3.82
N LEU A 192 22.53 -4.70 3.88
CA LEU A 192 22.38 -3.76 2.77
C LEU A 192 23.42 -2.64 2.92
N ASN A 193 24.43 -2.63 2.08
CA ASN A 193 25.35 -1.49 1.96
C ASN A 193 24.63 -0.38 1.19
N LEU A 194 24.40 0.76 1.84
CA LEU A 194 23.65 1.89 1.28
C LEU A 194 24.42 3.18 1.51
N SER A 195 24.31 4.09 0.56
CA SER A 195 24.80 5.47 0.76
C SER A 195 23.90 6.20 1.75
N PRO A 196 24.41 7.23 2.47
CA PRO A 196 23.59 8.03 3.38
C PRO A 196 22.40 8.65 2.65
N ASP A 197 21.19 8.27 3.06
CA ASP A 197 19.91 8.77 2.54
C ASP A 197 18.76 8.21 3.40
N GLU A 198 17.53 8.54 3.04
CA GLU A 198 16.31 7.92 3.57
C GLU A 198 15.81 6.79 2.66
N TYR A 199 15.50 5.64 3.25
CA TYR A 199 15.02 4.46 2.52
C TYR A 199 13.78 3.84 3.17
N TYR A 200 12.95 3.20 2.35
CA TYR A 200 11.88 2.32 2.78
C TYR A 200 12.29 0.87 2.55
N LEU A 201 12.13 0.04 3.58
CA LEU A 201 12.44 -1.38 3.52
C LEU A 201 11.17 -2.22 3.35
N LEU A 202 11.23 -3.12 2.38
CA LEU A 202 10.22 -4.15 2.15
C LEU A 202 10.90 -5.51 2.01
N ALA A 203 10.30 -6.56 2.54
CA ALA A 203 10.78 -7.93 2.41
C ALA A 203 9.72 -8.78 1.68
N ARG A 204 10.16 -9.63 0.74
CA ARG A 204 9.28 -10.50 -0.05
C ARG A 204 9.86 -11.90 -0.15
N LEU A 205 9.01 -12.90 -0.02
CA LEU A 205 9.33 -14.27 -0.38
C LEU A 205 8.17 -14.86 -1.15
N ARG A 206 8.45 -15.32 -2.37
CA ARG A 206 7.48 -16.03 -3.19
C ARG A 206 7.28 -17.45 -2.67
N SER A 207 6.03 -17.90 -2.64
CA SER A 207 5.68 -19.26 -2.22
C SER A 207 6.30 -20.34 -3.11
N ASP A 208 6.57 -20.02 -4.38
CA ASP A 208 7.25 -20.88 -5.36
C ASP A 208 8.77 -20.64 -5.46
N ASN A 209 9.33 -19.76 -4.62
CA ASN A 209 10.72 -19.29 -4.68
C ASN A 209 11.16 -18.70 -6.04
N SER A 210 10.21 -18.25 -6.87
CA SER A 210 10.49 -17.62 -8.16
C SER A 210 11.15 -16.25 -8.02
N VAL A 211 11.63 -15.72 -9.16
CA VAL A 211 12.25 -14.40 -9.26
C VAL A 211 11.24 -13.32 -8.84
N ASP A 212 11.72 -12.29 -8.14
CA ASP A 212 10.90 -11.28 -7.45
C ASP A 212 10.15 -10.27 -8.34
N ILE A 213 9.90 -10.61 -9.61
CA ILE A 213 9.23 -9.74 -10.58
C ILE A 213 7.72 -10.04 -10.58
N GLY A 214 6.90 -9.01 -10.71
CA GLY A 214 5.43 -9.13 -10.80
C GLY A 214 4.68 -9.00 -9.46
N PRO A 215 3.34 -9.14 -9.47
CA PRO A 215 2.50 -8.95 -8.28
C PRO A 215 2.67 -10.09 -7.27
N LEU A 216 2.52 -9.82 -5.97
CA LEU A 216 2.48 -10.84 -4.92
C LEU A 216 1.15 -11.61 -4.95
N HIS A 217 1.21 -12.91 -4.69
CA HIS A 217 0.06 -13.82 -4.72
C HIS A 217 -0.32 -14.31 -3.32
N LYS A 218 -1.44 -15.03 -3.26
CA LYS A 218 -1.81 -15.80 -2.07
C LYS A 218 -0.64 -16.73 -1.69
N GLU A 219 -0.40 -16.90 -0.40
CA GLU A 219 0.69 -17.70 0.19
C GLU A 219 2.09 -17.11 0.09
N ASP A 220 2.30 -16.05 -0.69
CA ASP A 220 3.55 -15.28 -0.60
C ASP A 220 3.68 -14.63 0.78
N LEU A 221 4.92 -14.38 1.19
CA LEU A 221 5.22 -13.65 2.41
C LEU A 221 5.63 -12.21 2.06
N LEU A 222 5.10 -11.27 2.84
CA LEU A 222 5.39 -9.84 2.72
C LEU A 222 5.75 -9.27 4.08
N GLY A 223 6.78 -8.44 4.15
CA GLY A 223 7.10 -7.63 5.33
C GLY A 223 7.31 -6.19 4.93
N PHE A 224 6.69 -5.26 5.65
CA PHE A 224 7.03 -3.84 5.59
C PHE A 224 7.72 -3.49 6.89
N TYR A 225 8.95 -2.97 6.82
CA TYR A 225 9.71 -2.71 8.03
C TYR A 225 8.95 -1.75 8.96
N PRO A 226 8.66 -2.14 10.22
CA PRO A 226 7.87 -1.30 11.11
C PRO A 226 8.53 0.05 11.42
N GLY A 227 9.86 0.14 11.33
CA GLY A 227 10.60 1.38 11.53
C GLY A 227 10.75 2.25 10.29
N ASN A 228 10.03 1.99 9.20
CA ASN A 228 10.08 2.83 8.01
C ASN A 228 9.54 4.26 8.25
N PRO A 229 10.11 5.29 7.61
CA PRO A 229 11.34 5.24 6.80
C PRO A 229 12.61 5.10 7.66
N VAL A 230 13.68 4.60 7.04
CA VAL A 230 14.99 4.38 7.67
C VAL A 230 15.98 5.43 7.17
N THR A 231 16.50 6.24 8.09
CA THR A 231 17.58 7.17 7.80
C THR A 231 18.92 6.47 7.95
N VAL A 232 19.67 6.35 6.85
CA VAL A 232 21.04 5.83 6.84
C VAL A 232 22.01 7.01 6.95
N VAL A 233 22.93 6.97 7.91
CA VAL A 233 23.95 8.02 8.10
C VAL A 233 25.35 7.44 7.91
N LYS A 234 26.25 8.26 7.35
CA LYS A 234 27.62 7.85 6.99
C LYS A 234 28.36 7.23 8.18
N GLY A 235 28.98 6.09 7.92
CA GLY A 235 29.81 5.37 8.89
C GLY A 235 29.03 4.55 9.93
N SER A 236 27.73 4.35 9.73
CA SER A 236 26.89 3.58 10.65
C SER A 236 25.99 2.58 9.92
N PHE A 237 25.66 1.51 10.65
CA PHE A 237 24.70 0.51 10.22
C PHE A 237 23.46 0.60 11.11
N VAL A 238 22.27 0.71 10.51
CA VAL A 238 21.00 0.73 11.25
C VAL A 238 20.51 -0.70 11.48
N PRO A 239 20.36 -1.15 12.74
CA PRO A 239 19.80 -2.45 13.06
C PRO A 239 18.29 -2.48 12.77
N SER A 240 17.83 -3.49 12.02
CA SER A 240 16.44 -3.61 11.58
C SER A 240 15.89 -5.02 11.77
N ALA A 241 14.60 -5.12 12.07
CA ALA A 241 13.88 -6.38 12.22
C ALA A 241 12.59 -6.32 11.39
N ILE A 242 12.43 -7.24 10.43
CA ILE A 242 11.29 -7.24 9.52
C ILE A 242 10.47 -8.51 9.74
N PRO A 243 9.29 -8.42 10.39
CA PRO A 243 8.37 -9.55 10.43
C PRO A 243 7.64 -9.67 9.09
N LEU A 244 7.53 -10.89 8.60
CA LEU A 244 6.76 -11.27 7.43
C LEU A 244 5.36 -11.72 7.87
N VAL A 245 4.40 -11.39 7.02
CA VAL A 245 3.04 -11.90 7.10
C VAL A 245 2.72 -12.72 5.86
N ARG A 246 2.03 -13.85 6.07
CA ARG A 246 1.51 -14.67 4.98
C ARG A 246 0.28 -14.04 4.36
N LEU A 247 0.33 -13.81 3.07
CA LEU A 247 -0.78 -13.20 2.34
C LEU A 247 -1.92 -14.20 2.18
N LYS A 248 -3.03 -13.96 2.88
CA LYS A 248 -4.27 -14.78 2.79
C LYS A 248 -5.20 -14.31 1.66
N MET A 249 -4.66 -13.91 0.50
CA MET A 249 -5.44 -13.29 -0.57
C MET A 249 -6.50 -14.25 -1.14
N VAL A 250 -7.75 -14.11 -0.71
CA VAL A 250 -8.91 -14.69 -1.37
C VAL A 250 -9.42 -13.62 -2.33
N LYS A 251 -8.87 -13.63 -3.55
CA LYS A 251 -9.06 -12.60 -4.59
C LYS A 251 -8.81 -11.19 -4.05
N SER A 252 -7.58 -10.67 -4.16
CA SER A 252 -7.55 -9.26 -4.54
C SER A 252 -8.28 -9.21 -5.87
N ARG A 253 -9.34 -8.43 -5.90
CA ARG A 253 -9.90 -7.87 -7.13
C ARG A 253 -8.86 -7.00 -7.86
N ALA A 254 -7.57 -7.32 -7.80
CA ALA A 254 -6.54 -6.84 -8.70
C ALA A 254 -6.69 -7.49 -10.08
N GLU A 255 -7.26 -8.70 -10.17
CA GLU A 255 -7.65 -9.31 -11.45
C GLU A 255 -9.12 -9.10 -11.82
N SER A 256 -9.98 -8.76 -10.85
CA SER A 256 -11.36 -8.36 -11.14
C SER A 256 -11.55 -6.87 -10.91
N SER A 257 -10.50 -6.05 -11.04
CA SER A 257 -10.71 -4.61 -11.06
C SER A 257 -11.72 -4.35 -12.16
N ALA A 258 -12.95 -3.97 -11.80
CA ALA A 258 -13.82 -3.33 -12.77
C ALA A 258 -13.18 -2.03 -13.26
N LEU A 259 -12.09 -1.59 -12.60
CA LEU A 259 -11.29 -0.47 -13.01
C LEU A 259 -10.03 -0.92 -13.77
N LEU A 260 -10.11 -1.03 -15.10
CA LEU A 260 -8.93 -1.01 -15.97
C LEU A 260 -8.11 0.27 -15.70
N PRO A 261 -6.76 0.23 -15.72
CA PRO A 261 -5.96 1.44 -15.62
C PRO A 261 -6.33 2.39 -16.77
N GLY A 262 -6.46 3.68 -16.47
CA GLY A 262 -6.43 4.67 -17.53
C GLY A 262 -5.03 4.76 -18.13
N ILE A 263 -4.91 5.28 -19.34
CA ILE A 263 -3.64 5.54 -20.00
C ILE A 263 -3.59 7.03 -20.30
N ILE A 264 -2.51 7.71 -19.91
CA ILE A 264 -2.20 9.04 -20.44
C ILE A 264 -1.03 8.89 -21.40
N GLU A 265 -1.20 9.39 -22.62
CA GLU A 265 -0.16 9.46 -23.62
C GLU A 265 -0.14 10.80 -24.34
N GLY A 266 1.05 11.23 -24.73
CA GLY A 266 1.24 12.60 -25.19
C GLY A 266 2.65 12.93 -25.64
N ARG A 267 2.90 14.23 -25.78
CA ARG A 267 4.21 14.81 -26.10
C ARG A 267 4.57 15.96 -25.16
N ILE A 268 5.85 16.05 -24.83
CA ILE A 268 6.44 17.20 -24.15
C ILE A 268 7.20 18.01 -25.20
N VAL A 269 6.87 19.28 -25.32
CA VAL A 269 7.44 20.20 -26.32
C VAL A 269 7.90 21.50 -25.67
N ASP A 270 8.85 22.19 -26.27
CA ASP A 270 9.21 23.55 -25.85
C ASP A 270 8.22 24.60 -26.39
N LEU A 271 8.49 25.89 -26.13
CA LEU A 271 7.65 27.01 -26.59
C LEU A 271 7.50 27.09 -28.10
N ASP A 272 8.51 26.62 -28.83
CA ASP A 272 8.52 26.62 -30.29
C ASP A 272 7.85 25.35 -30.87
N GLY A 273 7.40 24.45 -30.00
CA GLY A 273 6.76 23.19 -30.37
C GLY A 273 7.74 22.06 -30.68
N HIS A 274 9.05 22.23 -30.42
CA HIS A 274 10.03 21.17 -30.65
C HIS A 274 9.94 20.12 -29.54
N PRO A 275 10.05 18.82 -29.87
CA PRO A 275 10.05 17.76 -28.87
C PRO A 275 11.21 17.88 -27.90
N VAL A 276 10.93 17.73 -26.60
CA VAL A 276 11.94 17.79 -25.54
C VAL A 276 12.31 16.38 -25.11
N SER A 277 13.59 16.02 -25.20
CA SER A 277 14.12 14.76 -24.67
C SER A 277 14.61 14.91 -23.22
N GLY A 278 14.48 13.85 -22.42
CA GLY A 278 14.94 13.79 -21.03
C GLY A 278 13.98 14.45 -20.02
N ALA A 279 12.81 14.92 -20.46
CA ALA A 279 11.73 15.38 -19.59
C ALA A 279 10.79 14.21 -19.26
N TYR A 280 9.97 14.32 -18.22
CA TYR A 280 8.93 13.34 -17.92
C TYR A 280 7.65 14.02 -17.50
N ALA A 281 6.52 13.40 -17.82
CA ALA A 281 5.20 13.81 -17.36
C ALA A 281 4.95 13.28 -15.94
N ALA A 282 4.23 14.04 -15.11
CA ALA A 282 3.98 13.71 -13.72
C ALA A 282 2.59 14.16 -13.25
N LEU A 283 1.90 13.30 -12.51
CA LEU A 283 0.60 13.59 -11.89
C LEU A 283 0.74 13.94 -10.41
N TYR A 284 -0.04 14.90 -9.96
CA TYR A 284 -0.10 15.39 -8.59
C TYR A 284 -1.55 15.38 -8.07
N ASP A 285 -1.71 15.29 -6.76
CA ASP A 285 -2.99 15.42 -6.05
C ASP A 285 -3.29 16.87 -5.62
N LYS A 286 -2.31 17.78 -5.72
CA LYS A 286 -2.41 19.19 -5.32
C LYS A 286 -2.34 20.11 -6.54
N THR A 287 -3.18 21.14 -6.54
CA THR A 287 -3.29 22.15 -7.61
C THR A 287 -1.98 22.86 -7.90
N ASN A 288 -1.17 23.11 -6.86
CA ASN A 288 0.11 23.77 -7.00
C ASN A 288 1.24 22.84 -7.51
N MET A 289 0.94 21.56 -7.79
CA MET A 289 1.88 20.54 -8.26
C MET A 289 3.17 20.49 -7.41
N SER A 290 3.03 20.79 -6.13
CA SER A 290 4.13 20.80 -5.16
C SER A 290 4.32 19.43 -4.54
N GLY A 291 5.52 19.20 -4.01
CA GLY A 291 5.87 17.94 -3.37
C GLY A 291 6.09 16.82 -4.39
N ARG A 292 5.76 15.60 -3.98
CA ARG A 292 6.06 14.38 -4.70
C ARG A 292 4.95 14.02 -5.68
N SER A 293 5.30 13.69 -6.93
CA SER A 293 4.34 13.21 -7.93
C SER A 293 3.82 11.82 -7.57
N LEU A 294 2.51 11.59 -7.77
CA LEU A 294 1.84 10.30 -7.62
C LEU A 294 2.25 9.29 -8.69
N PHE A 295 2.28 9.74 -9.94
CA PHE A 295 2.64 8.92 -11.10
C PHE A 295 3.57 9.72 -12.00
N ARG A 296 4.44 9.03 -12.73
CA ARG A 296 5.31 9.66 -13.73
C ARG A 296 5.53 8.74 -14.92
N SER A 297 5.83 9.34 -16.06
CA SER A 297 6.37 8.61 -17.20
C SER A 297 7.86 8.34 -17.03
N GLU A 298 8.36 7.45 -17.88
CA GLU A 298 9.77 7.43 -18.24
C GLU A 298 10.20 8.77 -18.86
N PRO A 299 11.50 9.11 -18.80
CA PRO A 299 12.03 10.23 -19.55
C PRO A 299 11.77 10.10 -21.05
N THR A 300 11.43 11.20 -21.70
CA THR A 300 11.10 11.27 -23.12
C THR A 300 12.34 11.05 -23.99
N GLY A 301 12.14 10.32 -25.10
CA GLY A 301 13.13 10.20 -26.17
C GLY A 301 13.22 11.46 -27.03
N ALA A 302 13.95 11.36 -28.16
CA ALA A 302 14.11 12.45 -29.11
C ALA A 302 12.79 12.92 -29.78
N ASP A 303 11.75 12.11 -29.72
CA ASP A 303 10.41 12.41 -30.24
C ASP A 303 9.48 13.08 -29.21
N GLY A 304 9.98 13.31 -27.99
CA GLY A 304 9.26 13.96 -26.89
C GLY A 304 8.06 13.17 -26.39
N ARG A 305 7.86 11.91 -26.82
CA ARG A 305 6.65 11.15 -26.47
C ARG A 305 6.75 10.57 -25.07
N PHE A 306 5.61 10.58 -24.38
CA PHE A 306 5.45 9.90 -23.09
C PHE A 306 4.18 9.08 -23.07
N LYS A 307 4.19 8.04 -22.25
CA LYS A 307 3.03 7.20 -21.93
C LYS A 307 3.19 6.65 -20.52
N PHE A 308 2.13 6.67 -19.72
CA PHE A 308 2.13 5.95 -18.46
C PHE A 308 0.71 5.51 -18.08
N PRO A 309 0.58 4.34 -17.44
CA PRO A 309 -0.69 3.93 -16.88
C PRO A 309 -1.02 4.79 -15.66
N VAL A 310 -2.30 5.11 -15.50
CA VAL A 310 -2.89 5.71 -14.32
C VAL A 310 -3.76 4.62 -13.70
N PRO A 311 -3.26 3.87 -12.71
CA PRO A 311 -3.98 2.74 -12.14
C PRO A 311 -5.29 3.14 -11.44
N ILE A 312 -5.49 4.44 -11.23
CA ILE A 312 -6.48 5.00 -10.31
C ILE A 312 -7.26 6.07 -11.06
N PRO A 313 -8.54 5.86 -11.35
CA PRO A 313 -9.39 6.91 -11.90
C PRO A 313 -9.49 8.08 -10.92
N GLY A 314 -9.51 9.30 -11.43
CA GLY A 314 -9.63 10.48 -10.59
C GLY A 314 -9.21 11.77 -11.29
N LYS A 315 -9.34 12.86 -10.53
CA LYS A 315 -8.84 14.18 -10.89
C LYS A 315 -7.39 14.31 -10.41
N TYR A 316 -6.49 14.64 -11.32
CA TYR A 316 -5.07 14.88 -11.05
C TYR A 316 -4.66 16.23 -11.61
N PHE A 317 -3.48 16.72 -11.22
CA PHE A 317 -2.84 17.89 -11.83
C PHE A 317 -1.60 17.43 -12.58
N LEU A 318 -1.49 17.82 -13.86
CA LEU A 318 -0.49 17.27 -14.78
C LEU A 318 0.59 18.31 -15.10
N SER A 319 1.85 17.94 -14.93
CA SER A 319 3.00 18.74 -15.38
C SER A 319 4.04 17.88 -16.09
N ALA A 320 4.99 18.55 -16.74
CA ALA A 320 6.20 17.98 -17.27
C ALA A 320 7.42 18.69 -16.69
N ARG A 321 8.48 17.94 -16.37
CA ARG A 321 9.73 18.52 -15.89
C ARG A 321 10.95 17.65 -16.20
N SER A 322 12.14 18.20 -16.06
CA SER A 322 13.40 17.44 -16.05
C SER A 322 14.13 17.53 -14.70
N GLY A 323 14.94 16.52 -14.39
CA GLY A 323 15.67 16.43 -13.11
C GLY A 323 14.87 15.81 -11.95
N TYR A 324 15.58 15.44 -10.90
CA TYR A 324 15.01 14.89 -9.66
C TYR A 324 14.98 15.98 -8.57
N GLY A 325 13.86 16.11 -7.84
CA GLY A 325 13.72 17.08 -6.73
C GLY A 325 13.14 18.43 -7.14
N SER A 326 13.52 19.49 -6.42
CA SER A 326 13.19 20.88 -6.79
C SER A 326 13.72 21.20 -8.17
N PRO A 327 13.02 21.98 -9.00
CA PRO A 327 13.46 22.24 -10.36
C PRO A 327 14.86 22.87 -10.37
N ALA A 328 15.84 22.16 -10.93
CA ALA A 328 17.22 22.62 -11.01
C ALA A 328 17.39 23.66 -12.13
N GLU A 329 18.36 24.54 -11.98
CA GLU A 329 18.75 25.53 -12.99
C GLU A 329 19.00 24.83 -14.34
N GLY A 330 18.45 25.37 -15.43
CA GLY A 330 18.56 24.79 -16.77
C GLY A 330 17.64 23.60 -17.05
N GLY A 331 16.87 23.13 -16.05
CA GLY A 331 15.85 22.11 -16.20
C GLY A 331 14.57 22.61 -16.86
N TRP A 332 13.78 21.68 -17.39
CA TRP A 332 12.48 21.92 -17.99
C TRP A 332 11.38 21.91 -16.93
N PHE A 333 10.38 22.78 -17.09
CA PHE A 333 9.14 22.73 -16.32
C PHE A 333 7.97 23.32 -17.12
N GLY A 334 6.80 22.72 -17.00
CA GLY A 334 5.55 23.23 -17.58
C GLY A 334 4.34 22.49 -17.04
N ALA A 335 3.23 23.19 -16.88
CA ALA A 335 1.95 22.59 -16.51
C ALA A 335 1.12 22.31 -17.77
N TRP A 336 0.30 21.27 -17.71
CA TRP A 336 -0.61 20.98 -18.81
C TRP A 336 -1.74 22.02 -18.85
N ASP A 337 -1.93 22.67 -19.99
CA ASP A 337 -2.90 23.77 -20.15
C ASP A 337 -4.24 23.31 -20.75
N GLY A 338 -4.54 22.01 -20.69
CA GLY A 338 -5.80 21.46 -21.18
C GLY A 338 -7.02 21.76 -20.28
N SER A 339 -6.79 22.32 -19.09
CA SER A 339 -7.82 22.90 -18.23
C SER A 339 -7.27 24.13 -17.50
N SER A 340 -8.16 25.02 -17.04
CA SER A 340 -7.79 26.27 -16.36
C SER A 340 -7.08 26.07 -15.02
N ASP A 341 -7.24 24.91 -14.39
CA ASP A 341 -6.59 24.53 -13.15
C ASP A 341 -5.48 23.49 -13.35
N HIS A 342 -5.08 23.22 -14.60
CA HIS A 342 -4.10 22.20 -15.01
C HIS A 342 -4.47 20.77 -14.61
N SER A 343 -5.75 20.53 -14.35
CA SER A 343 -6.27 19.24 -13.95
C SER A 343 -6.67 18.36 -15.12
N ILE A 344 -6.41 17.06 -14.97
CA ILE A 344 -6.83 16.01 -15.87
C ILE A 344 -7.68 15.00 -15.11
N ASN A 345 -8.87 14.72 -15.62
CA ASN A 345 -9.73 13.66 -15.10
C ASN A 345 -9.50 12.41 -15.94
N ILE A 346 -9.15 11.30 -15.29
CA ILE A 346 -8.97 10.00 -15.95
C ILE A 346 -10.00 9.04 -15.38
N LYS A 347 -10.80 8.42 -16.24
CA LYS A 347 -11.69 7.33 -15.88
C LYS A 347 -10.96 5.99 -16.00
N SER A 348 -11.56 4.96 -15.44
CA SER A 348 -11.05 3.62 -15.63
C SER A 348 -11.10 3.21 -17.11
N GLY A 349 -10.02 2.59 -17.58
CA GLY A 349 -9.89 2.06 -18.94
C GLY A 349 -9.84 3.15 -20.00
N GLU A 350 -9.94 4.42 -19.60
CA GLU A 350 -9.86 5.55 -20.51
C GLU A 350 -8.44 5.68 -21.02
N SER A 351 -8.29 5.70 -22.34
CA SER A 351 -7.06 6.16 -22.97
C SER A 351 -7.20 7.63 -23.33
N ARG A 352 -6.44 8.48 -22.65
CA ARG A 352 -6.33 9.91 -22.91
C ARG A 352 -5.10 10.15 -23.78
N SER A 353 -5.34 10.21 -25.09
CA SER A 353 -4.35 10.57 -26.10
C SER A 353 -4.26 12.09 -26.28
N ASP A 354 -3.26 12.53 -27.06
CA ASP A 354 -3.09 13.90 -27.54
C ASP A 354 -2.82 14.96 -26.46
N VAL A 355 -2.29 14.52 -25.33
CA VAL A 355 -1.82 15.43 -24.28
C VAL A 355 -0.53 16.10 -24.75
N VAL A 356 -0.55 17.42 -24.91
CA VAL A 356 0.65 18.21 -25.19
C VAL A 356 0.97 19.07 -23.98
N ILE A 357 2.16 18.88 -23.40
CA ILE A 357 2.65 19.70 -22.30
C ILE A 357 3.77 20.59 -22.82
N ILE A 358 3.55 21.90 -22.79
CA ILE A 358 4.55 22.89 -23.18
C ILE A 358 5.44 23.17 -21.97
N VAL A 359 6.75 23.04 -22.14
CA VAL A 359 7.74 23.27 -21.08
C VAL A 359 8.69 24.41 -21.44
N ASN A 360 9.14 25.10 -20.39
CA ASN A 360 10.12 26.17 -20.48
C ASN A 360 11.40 25.74 -19.77
N ARG A 361 12.56 26.19 -20.28
CA ARG A 361 13.79 26.12 -19.49
C ARG A 361 13.71 27.10 -18.33
N LEU A 362 14.02 26.61 -17.15
CA LEU A 362 14.11 27.44 -15.96
C LEU A 362 15.43 28.21 -15.97
N SER A 363 15.33 29.53 -16.12
CA SER A 363 16.44 30.45 -15.95
C SER A 363 16.66 30.76 -14.46
N LYS A 364 17.92 30.97 -14.07
CA LYS A 364 18.30 31.47 -12.75
C LYS A 364 17.53 32.76 -12.43
N LYS A 365 16.59 32.73 -11.49
CA LYS A 365 16.18 34.00 -10.85
C LYS A 365 17.34 34.47 -9.99
N MET A 366 17.86 35.64 -10.33
CA MET A 366 18.75 36.45 -9.50
C MET A 366 18.30 36.39 -8.05
N GLY A 367 19.28 36.35 -7.14
CA GLY A 367 19.05 36.45 -5.72
C GLY A 367 18.06 37.55 -5.39
N LEU A 368 17.28 37.30 -4.34
CA LEU A 368 16.64 38.36 -3.58
C LEU A 368 17.75 39.34 -3.16
N SER A 369 18.00 40.35 -3.99
CA SER A 369 18.74 41.53 -3.57
C SER A 369 17.87 42.21 -2.54
N GLY A 370 18.34 42.24 -1.30
CA GLY A 370 17.82 43.17 -0.31
C GLY A 370 17.83 44.58 -0.88
N ASN A 371 16.74 45.30 -0.66
CA ASN A 371 16.71 46.75 -0.55
C ASN A 371 15.85 46.99 0.70
N ARG A 372 16.54 47.25 1.81
CA ARG A 372 16.74 48.55 2.47
C ARG A 372 15.60 48.87 3.42
#